data_AF-F6DFA5-F1
#
_entry.id   AF-F6DFA5-F1
#
_cell.length_a   1.000
_cell.length_b   1.000
_cell.length_c   1.000
_cell.angle_alpha   90.00
_cell.angle_beta   90.00
_cell.angle_gamma   90.00
#
_symmetry.space_group_name_H-M   'P 1'
#
loop_
_entity.id
_entity.type
_entity.pdbx_description
1 polymer ?
#
loop_
_entity_poly.entity_id
_entity_poly.type
_entity_poly.pdbx_seq_one_letter_code
_entity_poly.pdbx_strand_id
1 'polypeptide(L)' 'MRPLRLSLLLERLRRPRVYPKSLPALVREHLEVRPPLSLDLPYYAARREGGYALIPWDRYMEEAERTLEEVARPPG' A
#
# COMPACT_ATOMS: atom_id res chain seq x y z
N MET A 1 -29.05 -14.14 46.64
CA MET A 1 -28.26 -14.84 45.60
C MET A 1 -28.96 -14.62 44.26
N ARG A 2 -28.31 -14.03 43.24
CA ARG A 2 -28.94 -13.77 41.92
C ARG A 2 -28.42 -14.77 40.88
N PRO A 3 -28.95 -16.02 40.84
CA PRO A 3 -28.50 -17.05 39.89
C PRO A 3 -28.76 -16.66 38.43
N LEU A 4 -29.72 -15.75 38.19
CA LEU A 4 -30.12 -15.27 36.87
C LEU A 4 -29.04 -14.45 36.14
N ARG A 5 -28.03 -13.91 36.84
CA ARG A 5 -26.93 -13.18 36.18
C ARG A 5 -25.93 -14.10 35.51
N LEU A 6 -25.68 -15.28 36.09
CA LEU A 6 -24.72 -16.24 35.56
C LEU A 6 -25.27 -16.93 34.31
N SER A 7 -26.55 -17.31 34.33
CA SER A 7 -27.21 -17.94 33.18
C SER A 7 -27.20 -17.04 31.95
N LEU A 8 -27.45 -15.74 32.12
CA LEU A 8 -27.44 -14.76 31.03
C LEU A 8 -26.02 -14.53 30.47
N LEU A 9 -25.00 -14.59 31.33
CA LEU A 9 -23.60 -14.45 30.93
C LEU A 9 -23.13 -15.67 30.13
N LEU A 10 -23.50 -16.87 30.58
CA LEU A 10 -23.23 -18.12 29.89
C LEU A 10 -23.96 -18.20 28.55
N GLU A 11 -25.19 -17.70 28.45
CA GLU A 11 -25.93 -17.64 27.19
C GLU A 11 -25.26 -16.71 26.17
N ARG A 12 -24.70 -15.57 26.61
CA ARG A 12 -23.90 -14.68 25.74
C ARG A 12 -22.61 -15.33 25.23
N LEU A 13 -21.94 -16.13 26.06
CA LEU A 13 -20.72 -16.85 25.68
C LEU A 13 -20.99 -18.04 24.76
N ARG A 14 -22.20 -18.60 24.79
CA ARG A 14 -22.59 -19.75 23.97
C ARG A 14 -22.84 -19.39 22.51
N ARG A 15 -22.94 -18.10 22.16
CA ARG A 15 -23.09 -17.65 20.77
C ARG A 15 -21.70 -17.52 20.14
N PRO A 16 -21.31 -18.38 19.20
CA PRO A 16 -20.07 -18.19 18.47
C PRO A 16 -20.16 -16.85 17.74
N ARG A 17 -19.19 -15.98 18.00
CA ARG A 17 -19.06 -14.71 17.29
C ARG A 17 -18.62 -15.07 15.88
N VAL A 18 -19.59 -15.26 14.99
CA VAL A 18 -19.32 -15.52 13.57
C VAL A 18 -18.76 -14.23 13.00
N TYR A 19 -17.44 -14.13 12.98
CA TYR A 19 -16.78 -13.12 12.17
C TYR A 19 -17.02 -13.53 10.72
N PRO A 20 -17.67 -12.69 9.90
CA PRO A 20 -17.70 -12.95 8.47
C PRO A 20 -16.24 -13.09 8.02
N LYS A 21 -15.92 -14.15 7.28
CA LYS A 21 -14.62 -14.25 6.62
C LYS A 21 -14.41 -12.93 5.88
N SER A 22 -13.27 -12.29 6.10
CA SER A 22 -12.87 -11.15 5.28
C SER A 22 -12.99 -11.60 3.82
N LEU A 23 -13.70 -10.81 3.00
CA LEU A 23 -13.72 -11.04 1.57
C LEU A 23 -12.27 -11.25 1.11
N PRO A 24 -11.98 -12.23 0.23
CA PRO A 24 -10.66 -12.37 -0.33
C PRO A 24 -10.24 -11.00 -0.84
N ALA A 25 -9.08 -10.50 -0.38
CA ALA A 25 -8.52 -9.28 -0.94
C ALA A 25 -8.53 -9.46 -2.46
N LEU A 26 -9.18 -8.54 -3.17
CA LEU A 26 -9.12 -8.50 -4.63
C LEU A 26 -7.65 -8.32 -4.97
N VAL A 27 -6.96 -9.43 -5.21
CA VAL A 27 -5.60 -9.43 -5.71
C VAL A 27 -5.74 -8.91 -7.13
N ARG A 28 -5.62 -7.58 -7.27
CA ARG A 28 -5.34 -6.99 -8.57
C ARG A 28 -4.05 -7.66 -9.00
N GLU A 29 -4.03 -8.28 -10.16
CA GLU A 29 -2.79 -8.60 -10.84
C GLU A 29 -2.03 -7.27 -10.94
N HIS A 30 -1.09 -7.07 -10.02
CA HIS A 30 -0.18 -5.97 -10.09
C HIS A 30 0.79 -6.41 -11.17
N LEU A 31 0.49 -6.06 -12.43
CA LEU A 31 1.53 -5.89 -13.45
C LEU A 31 2.66 -5.18 -12.72
N GLU A 32 3.78 -5.86 -12.50
CA GLU A 32 4.91 -5.30 -11.76
C GLU A 32 5.24 -3.96 -12.41
N VAL A 33 4.76 -2.87 -11.79
CA VAL A 33 4.87 -1.52 -12.39
C VAL A 33 6.34 -1.13 -12.47
N ARG A 34 7.18 -1.81 -11.68
CA ARG A 34 8.61 -1.57 -11.59
C ARG A 34 9.36 -2.81 -12.07
N PRO A 35 10.18 -2.67 -13.12
CA PRO A 35 11.11 -3.74 -13.47
C PRO A 35 12.02 -4.05 -12.27
N PRO A 36 12.57 -5.28 -12.18
CA PRO A 36 13.57 -5.61 -11.18
C PRO A 36 14.72 -4.58 -11.21
N LEU A 37 15.21 -4.21 -10.02
CA LEU A 37 16.34 -3.28 -9.91
C LEU A 37 17.54 -3.86 -10.68
N SER A 38 18.05 -3.10 -11.65
CA SER A 38 19.24 -3.42 -12.43
C SER A 38 20.34 -2.40 -12.15
N LEU A 39 21.59 -2.86 -12.12
CA LEU A 39 22.77 -1.98 -12.03
C LEU A 39 23.18 -1.40 -13.38
N ASP A 40 22.56 -1.87 -14.48
CA ASP A 40 22.85 -1.41 -15.85
C ASP A 40 22.17 -0.06 -16.16
N LEU A 41 21.35 0.44 -15.24
CA LEU A 41 20.65 1.72 -15.35
C LEU A 41 21.33 2.79 -14.49
N PRO A 42 21.32 4.07 -14.91
CA PRO A 42 21.77 5.15 -14.05
C PRO A 42 20.80 5.37 -12.89
N TYR A 43 21.33 5.88 -11.77
CA TYR A 43 20.55 6.17 -10.56
C TYR A 43 20.69 7.64 -10.18
N TYR A 44 19.55 8.26 -9.86
CA TYR A 44 19.50 9.60 -9.30
C TYR A 44 19.45 9.55 -7.78
N ALA A 45 20.25 10.39 -7.12
CA ALA A 45 20.24 10.51 -5.66
C ALA A 45 19.22 11.55 -5.20
N ALA A 46 18.04 11.08 -4.79
CA ALA A 46 17.00 11.94 -4.22
C ALA A 46 17.22 12.12 -2.71
N ARG A 47 17.12 13.35 -2.22
CA ARG A 47 17.21 13.65 -0.78
C ARG A 47 16.01 13.04 -0.05
N ARG A 48 16.26 12.35 1.06
CA ARG A 48 15.23 11.87 1.99
C ARG A 48 15.59 12.26 3.42
N GLU A 49 14.64 12.14 4.33
CA GLU A 49 14.94 12.31 5.75
C GLU A 49 16.03 11.30 6.18
N GLY A 50 17.13 11.80 6.75
CA GLY A 50 18.26 10.98 7.16
C GLY A 50 19.18 10.46 6.04
N GLY A 51 19.10 10.97 4.80
CA GLY A 51 20.10 10.64 3.77
C GLY A 51 19.63 10.80 2.32
N TYR A 52 19.98 9.83 1.48
CA TYR A 52 19.59 9.78 0.07
C TYR A 52 18.91 8.46 -0.28
N ALA A 53 17.92 8.51 -1.16
CA ALA A 53 17.38 7.36 -1.88
C ALA A 53 17.96 7.35 -3.29
N LEU A 54 18.41 6.19 -3.75
CA LEU A 54 18.78 5.99 -5.14
C LEU A 54 17.53 5.56 -5.92
N ILE A 55 17.15 6.36 -6.91
CA ILE A 55 16.01 6.10 -7.78
C ILE A 55 16.55 5.70 -9.15
N PRO A 56 16.19 4.51 -9.69
CA PRO A 56 16.62 4.12 -11.02
C PRO A 56 16.00 5.04 -12.07
N TRP A 57 16.75 5.36 -13.12
CA TRP A 57 16.22 6.01 -14.31
C TRP A 57 15.52 4.97 -15.20
N ASP A 58 14.39 4.46 -14.71
CA ASP A 58 13.55 3.52 -15.43
C ASP A 58 12.45 4.26 -16.22
N ARG A 59 11.66 3.49 -16.98
CA ARG A 59 10.54 4.03 -17.75
C ARG A 59 9.54 4.81 -16.88
N TYR A 60 9.34 4.38 -15.64
CA TYR A 60 8.44 5.09 -14.72
C TYR A 60 8.99 6.46 -14.36
N MET A 61 10.29 6.58 -14.12
CA MET A 61 10.95 7.87 -13.90
C MET A 61 10.86 8.79 -15.13
N GLU A 62 11.09 8.26 -16.33
CA GLU A 62 10.94 9.03 -17.57
C GLU A 62 9.51 9.59 -17.75
N GLU A 63 8.50 8.77 -17.46
CA GLU A 63 7.10 9.17 -17.52
C GLU A 63 6.76 10.24 -16.46
N ALA A 64 7.33 10.11 -15.25
CA ALA A 64 7.18 11.07 -14.18
C ALA A 64 7.79 12.44 -14.54
N GLU A 65 9.03 12.48 -15.04
CA GLU A 65 9.69 13.72 -15.45
C GLU A 65 8.91 14.44 -16.56
N ARG A 66 8.44 13.70 -17.57
CA ARG A 66 7.60 14.28 -18.63
C ARG A 66 6.32 14.90 -18.06
N THR A 67 5.68 14.22 -17.12
CA THR A 67 4.46 14.72 -16.47
C THR A 67 4.76 16.01 -15.69
N LEU A 68 5.89 16.06 -14.99
CA LEU A 68 6.32 17.24 -14.25
C LEU A 68 6.64 18.42 -15.19
N GLU A 69 7.32 18.17 -16.32
CA GLU A 69 7.59 19.19 -17.33
C GLU A 69 6.31 19.78 -17.93
N GLU A 70 5.32 18.92 -18.23
CA GLU A 70 4.02 19.34 -18.75
C GLU A 70 3.27 20.24 -17.74
N VAL A 71 3.30 19.89 -16.45
CA VAL A 71 2.67 20.68 -15.38
C VAL A 71 3.42 21.98 -15.10
N ALA A 72 4.76 21.97 -15.19
CA ALA A 72 5.59 23.13 -14.93
C ALA A 72 5.57 24.18 -16.06
N ARG A 73 5.12 23.81 -17.27
CA ARG A 73 4.99 24.74 -18.39
C ARG A 73 3.90 25.78 -18.08
N PRO A 74 4.21 27.09 -18.07
CA PRO A 74 3.20 28.11 -17.86
C PRO A 74 2.18 28.10 -19.01
N PRO A 75 0.90 28.41 -18.75
CA PRO A 75 -0.06 28.61 -19.83
C PRO A 75 0.42 29.78 -20.71
N GLY A 76 0.58 29.52 -22.00
CA GLY A 76 0.94 30.52 -23.01
C GLY A 76 -0.21 31.49 -23.30
#